data_AF-A0A947PF64-F1
#
_entry.id   AF-A0A947PF64-F1
#
_cell.length_a   1.000
_cell.length_b   1.000
_cell.length_c   1.000
_cell.angle_alpha   90.00
_cell.angle_beta   90.00
_cell.angle_gamma   90.00
#
_symmetry.space_group_name_H-M   'P 1'
#
loop_
_entity.id
_entity.type
_entity.pdbx_description
1 polymer ?
#
loop_
_entity_poly.entity_id
_entity_poly.type
_entity_poly.pdbx_seq_one_letter_code
_entity_poly.pdbx_strand_id
1 'polypeptide(L)'
;MKILHFSDTHLGYNDLDILNEHNINQREADFYDAFTQVVQQIKKLKPDYIIHTGDLFHRASPSNRAITFALEQFKIIDGFNIPFILIAGNHSTPRTNLSSPILKIFEGLKNIRLSYEQKYKMIEFKDVIFHTLPHMNDETSALSQIELCEQNIHKSKKNIMMLHCSVGAHYLMQEFGEWVYPRDKEYIFKMMDYVALGHWHGFGSVGKHENVYYSGSTERTSLNDKRNSKGFIEVILDGSSAPSLFEALQVEFREIKIRPIIQKEIDCLEYENSISKVDRSDTKDAIVEVKLTNLTALQSIDIQNSEIKDLFPHAMSVSIKREFIKDANSLDVEDVEPLSLENYFLEHIKEDSDEKEFERLKNKVQELFSSYEEVQDDTL
;
A
#
# COMPACT_ATOMS: atom_id res chain seq x y z
N MET A 1 -25.57 -11.80 9.83
CA MET A 1 -25.15 -10.38 9.86
C MET A 1 -24.10 -10.17 8.78
N LYS A 2 -24.29 -9.15 7.93
CA LYS A 2 -23.39 -8.78 6.84
C LYS A 2 -22.64 -7.49 7.16
N ILE A 3 -21.33 -7.51 7.06
CA ILE A 3 -20.46 -6.35 7.29
C ILE A 3 -19.62 -6.11 6.04
N LEU A 4 -19.52 -4.85 5.62
CA LEU A 4 -18.57 -4.43 4.60
C LEU A 4 -17.35 -3.80 5.28
N HIS A 5 -16.19 -4.42 5.13
CA HIS A 5 -14.92 -4.00 5.73
C HIS A 5 -13.93 -3.57 4.65
N PHE A 6 -13.46 -2.33 4.74
CA PHE A 6 -12.40 -1.78 3.89
C PHE A 6 -11.47 -0.88 4.71
N SER A 7 -10.31 -0.54 4.17
CA SER A 7 -9.31 0.28 4.87
C SER A 7 -8.43 1.04 3.90
N ASP A 8 -7.50 1.82 4.46
CA ASP A 8 -6.35 2.40 3.76
C ASP A 8 -6.76 3.06 2.43
N THR A 9 -7.78 3.93 2.51
CA THR A 9 -8.35 4.63 1.35
C THR A 9 -7.47 5.80 0.90
N HIS A 10 -6.67 6.38 1.79
CA HIS A 10 -5.67 7.41 1.47
C HIS A 10 -6.14 8.53 0.52
N LEU A 11 -7.33 9.08 0.76
CA LEU A 11 -7.83 10.22 0.00
C LEU A 11 -6.84 11.38 0.02
N GLY A 12 -6.57 11.93 -1.17
CA GLY A 12 -5.57 12.98 -1.37
C GLY A 12 -4.14 12.47 -1.58
N TYR A 13 -3.92 11.14 -1.66
CA TYR A 13 -2.67 10.61 -2.20
C TYR A 13 -2.49 11.08 -3.64
N ASN A 14 -1.30 11.57 -3.95
CA ASN A 14 -0.91 11.94 -5.30
C ASN A 14 0.52 11.45 -5.55
N ASP A 15 0.77 11.05 -6.78
CA ASP A 15 2.06 10.63 -7.29
C ASP A 15 2.01 10.76 -8.80
N LEU A 16 3.18 10.74 -9.45
CA LEU A 16 3.36 11.00 -10.88
C LEU A 16 2.86 12.39 -11.27
N ASP A 17 3.72 13.26 -11.80
CA ASP A 17 3.34 14.63 -12.21
C ASP A 17 2.50 14.64 -13.52
N ILE A 18 1.34 13.98 -13.48
CA ILE A 18 0.43 13.73 -14.60
C ILE A 18 -0.95 14.22 -14.19
N LEU A 19 -1.51 15.13 -14.98
CA LEU A 19 -2.86 15.67 -14.78
C LEU A 19 -3.85 14.99 -15.73
N ASN A 20 -5.06 14.76 -15.23
CA ASN A 20 -6.18 14.33 -16.05
C ASN A 20 -6.86 15.52 -16.75
N GLU A 21 -7.91 15.25 -17.54
CA GLU A 21 -8.68 16.26 -18.28
C GLU A 21 -9.36 17.33 -17.40
N HIS A 22 -9.44 17.10 -16.09
CA HIS A 22 -10.01 18.01 -15.10
C HIS A 22 -8.93 18.79 -14.31
N ASN A 23 -7.65 18.73 -14.73
CA ASN A 23 -6.51 19.31 -14.03
C ASN A 23 -6.33 18.76 -12.59
N ILE A 24 -6.69 17.51 -12.37
CA ILE A 24 -6.43 16.78 -11.11
C ILE A 24 -5.28 15.81 -11.36
N ASN A 25 -4.39 15.66 -10.39
CA ASN A 25 -3.37 14.61 -10.44
C ASN A 25 -4.06 13.25 -10.68
N GLN A 26 -3.59 12.50 -11.68
CA GLN A 26 -4.28 11.31 -12.13
C GLN A 26 -4.30 10.21 -11.05
N ARG A 27 -3.23 10.07 -10.26
CA ARG A 27 -3.22 9.12 -9.14
C ARG A 27 -4.22 9.53 -8.07
N GLU A 28 -4.31 10.80 -7.73
CA GLU A 28 -5.34 11.29 -6.80
C GLU A 28 -6.77 11.00 -7.31
N ALA A 29 -7.00 11.16 -8.60
CA ALA A 29 -8.28 10.81 -9.22
C ALA A 29 -8.56 9.29 -9.15
N ASP A 30 -7.54 8.44 -9.32
CA ASP A 30 -7.68 6.98 -9.19
C ASP A 30 -8.14 6.58 -7.76
N PHE A 31 -7.61 7.23 -6.72
CA PHE A 31 -8.05 7.00 -5.33
C PHE A 31 -9.51 7.45 -5.09
N TYR A 32 -9.93 8.55 -5.71
CA TYR A 32 -11.32 9.01 -5.64
C TYR A 32 -12.28 8.07 -6.37
N ASP A 33 -11.87 7.55 -7.52
CA ASP A 33 -12.66 6.56 -8.25
C ASP A 33 -12.79 5.25 -7.46
N ALA A 34 -11.68 4.75 -6.89
CA ALA A 34 -11.68 3.55 -6.05
C ALA A 34 -12.65 3.68 -4.86
N PHE A 35 -12.60 4.79 -4.10
CA PHE A 35 -13.52 5.00 -3.00
C PHE A 35 -14.99 5.13 -3.48
N THR A 36 -15.22 5.82 -4.59
CA THR A 36 -16.55 5.94 -5.20
C THR A 36 -17.13 4.57 -5.56
N GLN A 37 -16.31 3.65 -6.10
CA GLN A 37 -16.74 2.28 -6.40
C GLN A 37 -17.11 1.51 -5.13
N VAL A 38 -16.37 1.66 -4.03
CA VAL A 38 -16.74 1.06 -2.73
C VAL A 38 -18.10 1.61 -2.26
N VAL A 39 -18.33 2.92 -2.35
CA VAL A 39 -19.63 3.54 -2.01
C VAL A 39 -20.78 2.99 -2.87
N GLN A 40 -20.53 2.76 -4.16
CA GLN A 40 -21.51 2.11 -5.04
C GLN A 40 -21.78 0.66 -4.61
N GLN A 41 -20.76 -0.09 -4.19
CA GLN A 41 -20.96 -1.45 -3.67
C GLN A 41 -21.72 -1.44 -2.35
N ILE A 42 -21.48 -0.49 -1.43
CA ILE A 42 -22.28 -0.32 -0.21
C ILE A 42 -23.77 -0.18 -0.57
N LYS A 43 -24.09 0.69 -1.54
CA LYS A 43 -25.47 0.91 -2.01
C LYS A 43 -26.11 -0.36 -2.58
N LYS A 44 -25.32 -1.18 -3.29
CA LYS A 44 -25.78 -2.42 -3.94
C LYS A 44 -25.95 -3.56 -2.93
N LEU A 45 -24.94 -3.79 -2.10
CA LEU A 45 -24.87 -4.90 -1.15
C LEU A 45 -25.77 -4.69 0.08
N LYS A 46 -26.00 -3.43 0.47
CA LYS A 46 -26.79 -3.03 1.65
C LYS A 46 -26.40 -3.83 2.90
N PRO A 47 -25.13 -3.74 3.35
CA PRO A 47 -24.70 -4.45 4.55
C PRO A 47 -25.44 -3.94 5.80
N ASP A 48 -25.44 -4.74 6.87
CA ASP A 48 -25.98 -4.33 8.18
C ASP A 48 -25.07 -3.26 8.82
N TYR A 49 -23.76 -3.37 8.59
CA TYR A 49 -22.74 -2.43 9.09
C TYR A 49 -21.65 -2.19 8.05
N ILE A 50 -21.09 -1.00 8.07
CA ILE A 50 -19.90 -0.63 7.31
C ILE A 50 -18.78 -0.34 8.30
N ILE A 51 -17.59 -0.87 8.07
CA ILE A 51 -16.43 -0.61 8.91
C ILE A 51 -15.24 -0.16 8.07
N HIS A 52 -14.56 0.89 8.54
CA HIS A 52 -13.32 1.40 7.96
C HIS A 52 -12.21 1.43 9.00
N THR A 53 -11.16 0.64 8.78
CA THR A 53 -10.13 0.34 9.79
C THR A 53 -8.90 1.26 9.74
N GLY A 54 -9.07 2.50 9.29
CA GLY A 54 -8.06 3.56 9.38
C GLY A 54 -7.56 4.07 8.03
N ASP A 55 -6.82 5.17 8.06
CA ASP A 55 -6.25 5.84 6.89
C ASP A 55 -7.23 6.20 5.78
N LEU A 56 -8.31 6.87 6.16
CA LEU A 56 -9.23 7.47 5.20
C LEU A 56 -8.52 8.53 4.35
N PHE A 57 -7.67 9.35 4.96
CA PHE A 57 -6.88 10.37 4.29
C PHE A 57 -5.40 9.98 4.26
N HIS A 58 -4.71 10.38 3.19
CA HIS A 58 -3.27 10.15 3.08
C HIS A 58 -2.43 11.03 4.01
N ARG A 59 -2.95 12.17 4.46
CA ARG A 59 -2.23 13.09 5.36
C ARG A 59 -3.14 13.55 6.48
N ALA A 60 -2.56 13.84 7.65
CA ALA A 60 -3.30 14.36 8.80
C ALA A 60 -3.92 15.75 8.53
N SER A 61 -3.32 16.51 7.61
CA SER A 61 -3.88 17.74 7.04
C SER A 61 -4.07 17.54 5.53
N PRO A 62 -5.23 17.02 5.08
CA PRO A 62 -5.49 16.77 3.67
C PRO A 62 -5.77 18.06 2.90
N SER A 63 -5.71 17.98 1.57
CA SER A 63 -6.08 19.10 0.70
C SER A 63 -7.57 19.42 0.78
N ASN A 64 -7.96 20.66 0.47
CA ASN A 64 -9.38 21.06 0.40
C ASN A 64 -10.17 20.18 -0.56
N ARG A 65 -9.55 19.71 -1.65
CA ARG A 65 -10.17 18.80 -2.61
C ARG A 65 -10.49 17.45 -1.98
N ALA A 66 -9.53 16.84 -1.28
CA ALA A 66 -9.75 15.58 -0.57
C ALA A 66 -10.83 15.69 0.50
N ILE A 67 -10.80 16.78 1.28
CA ILE A 67 -11.81 17.06 2.32
C ILE A 67 -13.20 17.20 1.71
N THR A 68 -13.33 17.98 0.63
CA THR A 68 -14.62 18.23 -0.04
C THR A 68 -15.18 16.93 -0.62
N PHE A 69 -14.35 16.19 -1.36
CA PHE A 69 -14.74 14.90 -1.92
C PHE A 69 -15.18 13.90 -0.84
N ALA A 70 -14.41 13.79 0.25
CA ALA A 70 -14.76 12.90 1.36
C ALA A 70 -16.11 13.30 2.00
N LEU A 71 -16.34 14.58 2.27
CA LEU A 71 -17.60 15.06 2.83
C LEU A 71 -18.80 14.77 1.91
N GLU A 72 -18.63 14.87 0.60
CA GLU A 72 -19.67 14.51 -0.38
C GLU A 72 -19.99 13.01 -0.34
N GLN A 73 -18.98 12.15 -0.35
CA GLN A 73 -19.16 10.70 -0.25
C GLN A 73 -19.80 10.29 1.08
N PHE A 74 -19.36 10.88 2.20
CA PHE A 74 -19.92 10.56 3.52
C PHE A 74 -21.37 11.04 3.69
N LYS A 75 -21.78 12.12 3.04
CA LYS A 75 -23.21 12.52 2.97
C LYS A 75 -24.05 11.47 2.21
N ILE A 76 -23.51 10.92 1.12
CA ILE A 76 -24.18 9.84 0.36
C ILE A 76 -24.30 8.59 1.25
N ILE A 77 -23.21 8.19 1.90
CA ILE A 77 -23.18 7.04 2.81
C ILE A 77 -24.18 7.22 3.97
N ASP A 78 -24.20 8.38 4.61
CA ASP A 78 -25.13 8.68 5.71
C ASP A 78 -26.60 8.57 5.24
N GLY A 79 -26.87 8.97 3.99
CA GLY A 79 -28.18 8.82 3.34
C GLY A 79 -28.64 7.37 3.14
N PHE A 80 -27.73 6.39 3.18
CA PHE A 80 -28.11 4.97 3.11
C PHE A 80 -28.72 4.43 4.40
N ASN A 81 -28.63 5.17 5.51
CA ASN A 81 -29.11 4.75 6.84
C ASN A 81 -28.50 3.42 7.31
N ILE A 82 -27.23 3.17 6.94
CA ILE A 82 -26.45 2.03 7.41
C ILE A 82 -25.42 2.54 8.41
N PRO A 83 -25.32 1.96 9.62
CA PRO A 83 -24.29 2.36 10.57
C PRO A 83 -22.88 2.15 9.99
N PHE A 84 -22.08 3.23 10.01
CA PHE A 84 -20.69 3.23 9.57
C PHE A 84 -19.78 3.48 10.77
N ILE A 85 -18.82 2.61 11.01
CA ILE A 85 -17.81 2.78 12.06
C ILE A 85 -16.46 3.08 11.40
N LEU A 86 -15.86 4.22 11.75
CA LEU A 86 -14.56 4.67 11.24
C LEU A 86 -13.58 4.83 12.39
N ILE A 87 -12.42 4.18 12.30
CA ILE A 87 -11.30 4.44 13.20
C ILE A 87 -10.21 5.28 12.50
N ALA A 88 -9.39 6.00 13.26
CA ALA A 88 -8.20 6.65 12.74
C ALA A 88 -7.05 5.64 12.53
N GLY A 89 -6.31 5.81 11.44
CA GLY A 89 -5.02 5.15 11.20
C GLY A 89 -3.84 6.10 11.45
N ASN A 90 -2.61 5.65 11.17
CA ASN A 90 -1.39 6.41 11.46
C ASN A 90 -1.24 7.69 10.63
N HIS A 91 -1.83 7.75 9.42
CA HIS A 91 -1.84 8.96 8.60
C HIS A 91 -2.86 9.99 9.07
N SER A 92 -3.91 9.55 9.75
CA SER A 92 -5.00 10.41 10.24
C SER A 92 -4.80 10.90 11.68
N THR A 93 -3.95 10.22 12.46
CA THR A 93 -3.64 10.58 13.86
C THR A 93 -2.61 11.71 13.90
N PRO A 94 -2.95 12.90 14.43
CA PRO A 94 -1.98 13.97 14.64
C PRO A 94 -0.81 13.50 15.52
N ARG A 95 0.42 13.64 15.02
CA ARG A 95 1.64 13.35 15.79
C ARG A 95 1.92 14.39 16.88
N THR A 96 1.30 15.56 16.77
CA THR A 96 1.34 16.60 17.80
C THR A 96 -0.09 17.00 18.15
N ASN A 97 -0.34 17.42 19.39
CA ASN A 97 -1.65 17.91 19.84
C ASN A 97 -2.03 19.28 19.23
N LEU A 98 -1.24 19.81 18.30
CA LEU A 98 -1.42 21.14 17.72
C LEU A 98 -2.54 21.18 16.67
N SER A 99 -2.81 20.06 15.99
CA SER A 99 -3.88 19.96 14.98
C SER A 99 -5.04 19.10 15.47
N SER A 100 -6.26 19.58 15.28
CA SER A 100 -7.46 18.78 15.55
C SER A 100 -7.52 17.55 14.62
N PRO A 101 -7.93 16.36 15.10
CA PRO A 101 -8.06 15.18 14.26
C PRO A 101 -9.01 15.44 13.08
N ILE A 102 -8.55 15.19 11.86
CA ILE A 102 -9.31 15.50 10.65
C ILE A 102 -10.66 14.78 10.60
N LEU A 103 -10.75 13.57 11.14
CA LEU A 103 -11.99 12.79 11.17
C LEU A 103 -13.14 13.48 11.93
N LYS A 104 -12.83 14.45 12.78
CA LYS A 104 -13.83 15.26 13.49
C LYS A 104 -14.80 15.98 12.55
N ILE A 105 -14.41 16.25 11.29
CA ILE A 105 -15.30 16.89 10.31
C ILE A 105 -16.57 16.08 10.00
N PHE A 106 -16.57 14.77 10.29
CA PHE A 106 -17.72 13.89 10.08
C PHE A 106 -18.63 13.81 11.32
N GLU A 107 -18.29 14.49 12.42
CA GLU A 107 -19.19 14.61 13.57
C GLU A 107 -20.50 15.29 13.15
N GLY A 108 -21.62 14.75 13.62
CA GLY A 108 -22.96 15.24 13.28
C GLY A 108 -23.66 14.50 12.13
N LEU A 109 -22.94 13.65 11.39
CA LEU A 109 -23.59 12.67 10.50
C LEU A 109 -24.25 11.57 11.34
N LYS A 110 -25.52 11.27 11.05
CA LYS A 110 -26.40 10.50 11.94
C LYS A 110 -25.92 9.07 12.15
N ASN A 111 -25.49 8.42 11.07
CA ASN A 111 -25.16 7.00 11.03
C ASN A 111 -23.65 6.74 11.12
N ILE A 112 -22.83 7.79 11.18
CA ILE A 112 -21.37 7.66 11.27
C ILE A 112 -20.93 7.67 12.74
N ARG A 113 -20.17 6.66 13.15
CA ARG A 113 -19.55 6.55 14.47
C ARG A 113 -18.04 6.59 14.30
N LEU A 114 -17.42 7.55 14.98
CA LEU A 114 -15.99 7.82 14.85
C LEU A 114 -15.22 7.36 16.08
N SER A 115 -14.03 6.79 15.89
CA SER A 115 -13.03 6.56 16.94
C SER A 115 -11.66 7.01 16.47
N TYR A 116 -11.29 8.24 16.80
CA TYR A 116 -10.04 8.87 16.35
C TYR A 116 -9.15 9.34 17.50
N GLU A 117 -9.64 9.28 18.74
CA GLU A 117 -8.81 9.48 19.92
C GLU A 117 -7.99 8.21 20.12
N GLN A 118 -6.70 8.30 20.44
CA GLN A 118 -5.78 7.17 20.66
C GLN A 118 -6.14 6.36 21.94
N LYS A 119 -7.39 5.90 22.02
CA LYS A 119 -8.06 5.30 23.17
C LYS A 119 -9.06 4.27 22.69
N TYR A 120 -9.29 3.26 23.52
CA TYR A 120 -10.36 2.31 23.33
C TYR A 120 -11.71 3.03 23.37
N LYS A 121 -12.58 2.66 22.43
CA LYS A 121 -13.98 3.08 22.42
C LYS A 121 -14.88 1.89 22.10
N MET A 122 -15.93 1.75 22.88
CA MET A 122 -16.97 0.74 22.68
C MET A 122 -18.12 1.35 21.90
N ILE A 123 -18.52 0.73 20.79
CA ILE A 123 -19.71 1.12 20.03
C ILE A 123 -20.67 -0.06 20.04
N GLU A 124 -21.69 0.05 20.89
CA GLU A 124 -22.66 -1.01 21.14
C GLU A 124 -23.94 -0.81 20.32
N PHE A 125 -24.38 -1.89 19.68
CA PHE A 125 -25.69 -2.04 19.07
C PHE A 125 -26.45 -3.18 19.76
N LYS A 126 -27.67 -3.47 19.30
CA LYS A 126 -28.54 -4.48 19.93
C LYS A 126 -27.87 -5.85 20.01
N ASP A 127 -27.30 -6.33 18.91
CA ASP A 127 -26.82 -7.72 18.78
C ASP A 127 -25.29 -7.83 18.59
N VAL A 128 -24.60 -6.68 18.51
CA VAL A 128 -23.15 -6.60 18.22
C VAL A 128 -22.49 -5.44 18.94
N ILE A 129 -21.21 -5.62 19.29
CA ILE A 129 -20.33 -4.62 19.85
C ILE A 129 -19.11 -4.48 18.94
N PHE A 130 -18.79 -3.24 18.56
CA PHE A 130 -17.55 -2.90 17.91
C PHE A 130 -16.57 -2.34 18.95
N HIS A 131 -15.46 -3.05 19.14
CA HIS A 131 -14.33 -2.65 19.97
C HIS A 131 -13.32 -1.91 19.10
N THR A 132 -13.34 -0.58 19.15
CA THR A 132 -12.48 0.23 18.30
C THR A 132 -11.21 0.64 19.01
N LEU A 133 -10.08 0.34 18.38
CA LEU A 133 -8.73 0.71 18.79
C LEU A 133 -8.04 1.37 17.58
N PRO A 134 -8.19 2.69 17.41
CA PRO A 134 -7.47 3.42 16.36
C PRO A 134 -5.96 3.32 16.57
N HIS A 135 -5.18 3.74 15.57
CA HIS A 135 -3.71 3.76 15.67
C HIS A 135 -3.25 4.51 16.93
N MET A 136 -2.28 3.92 17.64
CA MET A 136 -1.74 4.44 18.90
C MET A 136 -0.24 4.67 18.78
N ASN A 137 0.22 5.88 19.09
CA ASN A 137 1.63 6.24 19.00
C ASN A 137 2.44 5.78 20.24
N ASP A 138 1.77 5.57 21.38
CA ASP A 138 2.41 5.20 22.65
C ASP A 138 2.06 3.76 23.04
N GLU A 139 3.05 2.87 23.01
CA GLU A 139 2.87 1.45 23.31
C GLU A 139 2.39 1.21 24.75
N THR A 140 2.84 2.04 25.71
CA THR A 140 2.44 1.91 27.12
C THR A 140 0.95 2.17 27.29
N SER A 141 0.47 3.27 26.72
CA SER A 141 -0.96 3.59 26.69
C SER A 141 -1.73 2.51 25.92
N ALA A 142 -1.21 2.02 24.79
CA ALA A 142 -1.86 1.00 23.98
C ALA A 142 -2.17 -0.28 24.75
N LEU A 143 -1.25 -0.74 25.61
CA LEU A 143 -1.47 -1.91 26.45
C LEU A 143 -2.70 -1.74 27.36
N SER A 144 -2.82 -0.60 28.03
CA SER A 144 -3.98 -0.31 28.90
C SER A 144 -5.30 -0.28 28.12
N GLN A 145 -5.28 0.20 26.86
CA GLN A 145 -6.47 0.25 26.02
C GLN A 145 -6.87 -1.14 25.50
N ILE A 146 -5.89 -2.00 25.21
CA ILE A 146 -6.13 -3.42 24.88
C ILE A 146 -6.77 -4.14 26.07
N GLU A 147 -6.31 -3.88 27.29
CA GLU A 147 -6.89 -4.47 28.50
C GLU A 147 -8.32 -3.99 28.75
N LEU A 148 -8.61 -2.71 28.48
CA LEU A 148 -9.98 -2.20 28.50
C LEU A 148 -10.86 -2.88 27.44
N CYS A 149 -10.34 -3.13 26.24
CA CYS A 149 -11.04 -3.90 25.21
C CYS A 149 -11.40 -5.30 25.72
N GLU A 150 -10.42 -6.03 26.28
CA GLU A 150 -10.60 -7.37 26.84
C GLU A 150 -11.67 -7.43 27.94
N GLN A 151 -11.66 -6.46 28.86
CA GLN A 151 -12.62 -6.39 29.97
C GLN A 151 -14.06 -6.16 29.51
N ASN A 152 -14.26 -5.61 28.32
CA ASN A 152 -15.58 -5.28 27.77
C ASN A 152 -16.08 -6.31 26.75
N ILE A 153 -15.43 -7.47 26.61
CA ILE A 153 -15.93 -8.54 25.73
C ILE A 153 -17.20 -9.16 26.33
N HIS A 154 -18.28 -9.17 25.56
CA HIS A 154 -19.59 -9.64 26.03
C HIS A 154 -20.01 -10.95 25.37
N LYS A 155 -20.22 -12.00 26.19
CA LYS A 155 -20.62 -13.34 25.70
C LYS A 155 -22.01 -13.42 25.05
N SER A 156 -22.88 -12.43 25.29
CA SER A 156 -24.26 -12.43 24.80
C SER A 156 -24.44 -11.70 23.47
N LYS A 157 -23.38 -11.06 22.95
CA LYS A 157 -23.39 -10.31 21.69
C LYS A 157 -22.22 -10.75 20.82
N LYS A 158 -22.31 -10.42 19.53
CA LYS A 158 -21.16 -10.54 18.63
C LYS A 158 -20.12 -9.48 19.01
N ASN A 159 -18.84 -9.85 19.08
CA ASN A 159 -17.75 -8.94 19.40
C ASN A 159 -16.86 -8.79 18.16
N ILE A 160 -16.77 -7.57 17.64
CA ILE A 160 -15.96 -7.23 16.47
C ILE A 160 -14.86 -6.27 16.92
N MET A 161 -13.62 -6.66 16.73
CA MET A 161 -12.47 -5.80 17.05
C MET A 161 -12.02 -5.06 15.79
N MET A 162 -11.78 -3.75 15.91
CA MET A 162 -11.30 -2.91 14.81
C MET A 162 -9.97 -2.28 15.21
N LEU A 163 -8.94 -2.52 14.41
CA LEU A 163 -7.56 -2.12 14.68
C LEU A 163 -6.89 -1.52 13.44
N HIS A 164 -5.96 -0.61 13.68
CA HIS A 164 -5.03 -0.12 12.65
C HIS A 164 -3.59 -0.28 13.16
N CYS A 165 -3.01 -1.45 12.90
CA CYS A 165 -1.71 -1.85 13.42
C CYS A 165 -1.15 -3.04 12.63
N SER A 166 0.15 -3.29 12.78
CA SER A 166 0.80 -4.52 12.34
C SER A 166 0.61 -5.66 13.34
N VAL A 167 0.21 -6.84 12.87
CA VAL A 167 0.11 -8.07 13.68
C VAL A 167 1.22 -9.03 13.29
N GLY A 168 2.40 -8.81 13.87
CA GLY A 168 3.62 -9.57 13.59
C GLY A 168 4.48 -8.94 12.49
N ALA A 169 5.77 -9.31 12.48
CA ALA A 169 6.79 -8.66 11.65
C ALA A 169 6.56 -8.75 10.13
N HIS A 170 5.81 -9.74 9.66
CA HIS A 170 5.51 -9.93 8.24
C HIS A 170 4.64 -8.81 7.65
N TYR A 171 3.88 -8.10 8.48
CA TYR A 171 2.92 -7.09 8.05
C TYR A 171 3.41 -5.66 8.26
N LEU A 172 4.66 -5.48 8.71
CA LEU A 172 5.30 -4.18 8.83
C LEU A 172 5.43 -3.51 7.46
N MET A 173 5.19 -2.21 7.40
CA MET A 173 5.35 -1.39 6.20
C MET A 173 6.60 -0.51 6.24
N GLN A 174 7.37 -0.59 7.32
CA GLN A 174 8.59 0.21 7.58
C GLN A 174 8.32 1.71 7.64
N GLU A 175 7.10 2.10 8.01
CA GLU A 175 6.72 3.47 8.28
C GLU A 175 7.17 3.90 9.68
N PHE A 176 7.51 5.18 9.82
CA PHE A 176 7.85 5.71 11.12
C PHE A 176 6.64 5.77 12.04
N GLY A 177 6.73 5.18 13.23
CA GLY A 177 5.68 5.18 14.25
C GLY A 177 4.63 4.07 14.04
N GLU A 178 4.98 3.00 13.33
CA GLU A 178 4.14 1.81 13.24
C GLU A 178 3.82 1.24 14.60
N TRP A 179 2.53 0.98 14.83
CA TRP A 179 2.09 0.28 16.02
C TRP A 179 2.02 -1.21 15.71
N VAL A 180 2.72 -2.01 16.52
CA VAL A 180 2.66 -3.48 16.45
C VAL A 180 1.79 -4.00 17.59
N TYR A 181 0.80 -4.82 17.26
CA TYR A 181 -0.05 -5.45 18.27
C TYR A 181 0.78 -6.41 19.15
N PRO A 182 0.69 -6.34 20.49
CA PRO A 182 1.51 -7.17 21.38
C PRO A 182 1.23 -8.67 21.22
N ARG A 183 2.28 -9.45 20.96
CA ARG A 183 2.19 -10.89 20.69
C ARG A 183 1.56 -11.68 21.83
N ASP A 184 1.86 -11.29 23.07
CA ASP A 184 1.34 -11.88 24.29
C ASP A 184 -0.15 -11.58 24.52
N LYS A 185 -0.73 -10.61 23.79
CA LYS A 185 -2.16 -10.26 23.82
C LYS A 185 -2.95 -10.81 22.63
N GLU A 186 -2.31 -11.49 21.67
CA GLU A 186 -3.00 -12.07 20.49
C GLU A 186 -4.05 -13.13 20.87
N TYR A 187 -4.02 -13.68 22.09
CA TYR A 187 -5.05 -14.62 22.57
C TYR A 187 -6.46 -13.98 22.58
N ILE A 188 -6.55 -12.66 22.68
CA ILE A 188 -7.81 -11.89 22.64
C ILE A 188 -8.52 -12.08 21.30
N PHE A 189 -7.79 -12.28 20.20
CA PHE A 189 -8.41 -12.47 18.88
C PHE A 189 -9.35 -13.68 18.86
N LYS A 190 -9.03 -14.76 19.61
CA LYS A 190 -9.90 -15.94 19.73
C LYS A 190 -11.18 -15.69 20.51
N MET A 191 -11.27 -14.58 21.23
CA MET A 191 -12.45 -14.17 21.97
C MET A 191 -13.39 -13.29 21.14
N MET A 192 -12.98 -12.91 19.92
CA MET A 192 -13.75 -12.07 19.00
C MET A 192 -14.41 -12.93 17.93
N ASP A 193 -15.60 -12.52 17.47
CA ASP A 193 -16.24 -13.13 16.30
C ASP A 193 -15.53 -12.72 15.00
N TYR A 194 -14.97 -11.51 14.95
CA TYR A 194 -14.18 -11.01 13.83
C TYR A 194 -13.20 -9.92 14.28
N VAL A 195 -12.00 -9.92 13.71
CA VAL A 195 -10.98 -8.88 13.91
C VAL A 195 -10.67 -8.24 12.55
N ALA A 196 -11.08 -6.99 12.42
CA ALA A 196 -10.89 -6.16 11.24
C ALA A 196 -9.62 -5.33 11.39
N LEU A 197 -8.63 -5.57 10.53
CA LEU A 197 -7.37 -4.84 10.50
C LEU A 197 -7.30 -3.88 9.31
N GLY A 198 -6.67 -2.73 9.51
CA GLY A 198 -6.10 -1.85 8.48
C GLY A 198 -4.58 -1.77 8.63
N HIS A 199 -3.92 -0.81 7.98
CA HIS A 199 -2.47 -0.58 7.95
C HIS A 199 -1.76 -1.35 6.85
N TRP A 200 -1.79 -2.69 6.84
CA TRP A 200 -1.15 -3.44 5.74
C TRP A 200 -2.00 -3.41 4.46
N HIS A 201 -1.44 -2.90 3.36
CA HIS A 201 -2.17 -2.64 2.11
C HIS A 201 -2.54 -3.89 1.30
N GLY A 202 -2.27 -5.09 1.82
CA GLY A 202 -2.71 -6.35 1.23
C GLY A 202 -4.00 -6.87 1.84
N PHE A 203 -4.72 -7.66 1.06
CA PHE A 203 -5.80 -8.49 1.59
C PHE A 203 -5.23 -9.83 2.08
N GLY A 204 -5.67 -10.29 3.25
CA GLY A 204 -5.38 -11.64 3.71
C GLY A 204 -5.67 -11.89 5.18
N SER A 205 -5.79 -13.16 5.55
CA SER A 205 -5.88 -13.60 6.94
C SER A 205 -4.52 -13.55 7.63
N VAL A 206 -4.51 -13.34 8.94
CA VAL A 206 -3.27 -13.24 9.72
C VAL A 206 -2.85 -14.59 10.30
N GLY A 207 -1.85 -15.21 9.67
CA GLY A 207 -1.18 -16.41 10.17
C GLY A 207 -2.15 -17.53 10.58
N LYS A 208 -2.12 -17.90 11.87
CA LYS A 208 -2.95 -18.97 12.45
C LYS A 208 -4.33 -18.51 12.94
N HIS A 209 -4.66 -17.23 12.80
CA HIS A 209 -5.90 -16.66 13.33
C HIS A 209 -6.96 -16.62 12.22
N GLU A 210 -7.92 -17.53 12.29
CA GLU A 210 -8.94 -17.74 11.23
C GLU A 210 -9.93 -16.57 11.10
N ASN A 211 -10.02 -15.70 12.11
CA ASN A 211 -10.98 -14.61 12.20
C ASN A 211 -10.34 -13.20 12.11
N VAL A 212 -9.05 -13.12 11.77
CA VAL A 212 -8.29 -11.87 11.72
C VAL A 212 -7.88 -11.58 10.28
N TYR A 213 -8.33 -10.45 9.73
CA TYR A 213 -8.11 -10.10 8.32
C TYR A 213 -7.71 -8.64 8.14
N TYR A 214 -6.71 -8.42 7.30
CA TYR A 214 -6.51 -7.14 6.63
C TYR A 214 -7.42 -7.08 5.40
N SER A 215 -8.16 -5.98 5.25
CA SER A 215 -8.91 -5.72 4.00
C SER A 215 -8.01 -5.22 2.88
N GLY A 216 -6.84 -4.66 3.22
CA GLY A 216 -5.95 -4.01 2.27
C GLY A 216 -6.46 -2.64 1.84
N SER A 217 -5.63 -1.97 1.04
CA SER A 217 -5.97 -0.66 0.50
C SER A 217 -6.97 -0.76 -0.65
N THR A 218 -7.76 0.29 -0.86
CA THR A 218 -8.67 0.39 -2.01
C THR A 218 -7.93 0.79 -3.30
N GLU A 219 -6.77 1.45 -3.18
CA GLU A 219 -5.83 1.67 -4.28
C GLU A 219 -4.37 1.69 -3.77
N ARG A 220 -3.39 1.56 -4.67
CA ARG A 220 -1.96 1.46 -4.33
C ARG A 220 -1.33 2.82 -4.04
N THR A 221 -0.75 2.95 -2.85
CA THR A 221 0.10 4.09 -2.45
C THR A 221 1.57 3.93 -2.87
N SER A 222 1.92 2.85 -3.55
CA SER A 222 3.26 2.59 -4.06
C SER A 222 3.18 1.81 -5.37
N LEU A 223 3.97 2.22 -6.35
CA LEU A 223 4.09 1.49 -7.61
C LEU A 223 4.81 0.15 -7.46
N ASN A 224 5.47 -0.11 -6.32
CA ASN A 224 6.03 -1.43 -6.01
C ASN A 224 4.95 -2.44 -5.63
N ASP A 225 3.76 -2.00 -5.22
CA ASP A 225 2.61 -2.88 -5.07
C ASP A 225 2.05 -3.26 -6.45
N LYS A 226 2.41 -4.45 -6.94
CA LYS A 226 1.99 -4.94 -8.26
C LYS A 226 0.61 -5.60 -8.26
N ARG A 227 -0.08 -5.66 -7.12
CA ARG A 227 -1.40 -6.29 -7.03
C ARG A 227 -2.42 -5.41 -7.76
N ASN A 228 -3.02 -5.95 -8.81
CA ASN A 228 -4.17 -5.35 -9.49
C ASN A 228 -5.51 -5.69 -8.80
N SER A 229 -5.50 -6.71 -7.95
CA SER A 229 -6.65 -7.08 -7.11
C SER A 229 -6.67 -6.17 -5.88
N LYS A 230 -7.57 -5.17 -5.90
CA LYS A 230 -7.86 -4.25 -4.79
C LYS A 230 -9.37 -4.17 -4.59
N GLY A 231 -9.81 -3.80 -3.39
CA GLY A 231 -11.23 -3.87 -3.07
C GLY A 231 -11.52 -3.81 -1.58
N PHE A 232 -12.50 -4.62 -1.17
CA PHE A 232 -12.99 -4.68 0.20
C PHE A 232 -13.43 -6.09 0.55
N ILE A 233 -13.67 -6.33 1.83
CA ILE A 233 -14.17 -7.59 2.35
C ILE A 233 -15.68 -7.49 2.61
N GLU A 234 -16.43 -8.49 2.14
CA GLU A 234 -17.77 -8.81 2.62
C GLU A 234 -17.65 -9.92 3.67
N VAL A 235 -18.03 -9.62 4.90
CA VAL A 235 -18.05 -10.57 6.02
C VAL A 235 -19.48 -10.96 6.33
N ILE A 236 -19.74 -12.25 6.42
CA ILE A 236 -21.01 -12.79 6.92
C ILE A 236 -20.71 -13.51 8.23
N LEU A 237 -21.28 -12.99 9.32
CA LEU A 237 -21.36 -13.65 10.61
C LEU A 237 -22.72 -14.33 10.72
N ASP A 238 -22.76 -15.60 11.09
CA ASP A 238 -23.97 -16.44 11.21
C ASP A 238 -24.56 -16.88 9.86
N GLY A 239 -23.76 -17.57 9.04
CA GLY A 239 -24.29 -18.38 7.93
C GLY A 239 -25.31 -19.39 8.47
N SER A 240 -26.53 -19.37 7.93
CA SER A 240 -27.80 -19.88 8.48
C SER A 240 -27.91 -21.39 8.82
N SER A 241 -26.82 -22.14 8.93
CA SER A 241 -26.84 -23.59 9.16
C SER A 241 -25.48 -24.19 9.59
N ALA A 242 -24.66 -23.46 10.36
CA ALA A 242 -23.35 -23.94 10.81
C ALA A 242 -23.38 -24.51 12.25
N PRO A 243 -22.91 -25.75 12.51
CA PRO A 243 -22.89 -26.37 13.84
C PRO A 243 -21.82 -25.82 14.82
N SER A 244 -20.89 -24.96 14.37
CA SER A 244 -19.79 -24.44 15.20
C SER A 244 -19.56 -22.93 14.98
N LEU A 245 -18.97 -22.24 15.98
CA LEU A 245 -18.66 -20.80 15.90
C LEU A 245 -17.72 -20.43 14.74
N PHE A 246 -16.87 -21.37 14.29
CA PHE A 246 -15.88 -21.14 13.23
C PHE A 246 -16.45 -21.34 11.82
N GLU A 247 -17.46 -22.21 11.66
CA GLU A 247 -18.16 -22.40 10.37
C GLU A 247 -19.17 -21.27 10.06
N ALA A 248 -19.37 -20.36 11.01
CA ALA A 248 -20.31 -19.24 10.90
C ALA A 248 -19.69 -17.95 10.31
N LEU A 249 -18.36 -17.87 10.18
CA LEU A 249 -17.64 -16.73 9.59
C LEU A 249 -17.33 -17.01 8.12
N GLN A 250 -17.93 -16.24 7.22
CA GLN A 250 -17.58 -16.25 5.80
C GLN A 250 -16.96 -14.91 5.43
N VAL A 251 -15.83 -14.96 4.74
CA VAL A 251 -15.06 -13.79 4.34
C VAL A 251 -14.84 -13.88 2.84
N GLU A 252 -15.40 -12.92 2.10
CA GLU A 252 -15.23 -12.84 0.65
C GLU A 252 -14.58 -11.52 0.27
N PHE A 253 -13.47 -11.57 -0.46
CA PHE A 253 -12.87 -10.38 -1.05
C PHE A 253 -13.59 -9.99 -2.34
N ARG A 254 -14.03 -8.73 -2.42
CA ARG A 254 -14.75 -8.16 -3.56
C ARG A 254 -13.85 -7.15 -4.23
N GLU A 255 -13.41 -7.48 -5.44
CA GLU A 255 -12.57 -6.59 -6.24
C GLU A 255 -13.37 -5.39 -6.78
N ILE A 256 -12.71 -4.23 -6.79
CA ILE A 256 -13.12 -3.04 -7.53
C ILE A 256 -12.20 -2.86 -8.74
N LYS A 257 -12.64 -2.08 -9.73
CA LYS A 257 -11.88 -1.89 -10.95
C LYS A 257 -10.92 -0.72 -10.80
N ILE A 258 -9.64 -1.00 -10.58
CA ILE A 258 -8.60 0.02 -10.56
C ILE A 258 -7.83 0.04 -11.87
N ARG A 259 -7.16 1.16 -12.15
CA ARG A 259 -6.21 1.30 -13.25
C ARG A 259 -5.17 0.18 -13.18
N PRO A 260 -4.92 -0.64 -14.20
CA PRO A 260 -3.96 -1.74 -14.06
C PRO A 260 -2.51 -1.24 -14.06
N ILE A 261 -1.66 -1.91 -13.27
CA ILE A 261 -0.22 -1.91 -13.50
C ILE A 261 0.09 -3.12 -14.39
N ILE A 262 0.77 -2.89 -15.50
CA ILE A 262 1.11 -3.92 -16.48
C ILE A 262 2.63 -3.96 -16.64
N GLN A 263 3.20 -5.14 -16.41
CA GLN A 263 4.62 -5.37 -16.62
C GLN A 263 4.88 -5.87 -18.03
N LYS A 264 5.86 -5.25 -18.69
CA LYS A 264 6.39 -5.67 -20.00
C LYS A 264 7.88 -5.93 -19.84
N GLU A 265 8.39 -6.88 -20.61
CA GLU A 265 9.81 -7.23 -20.58
C GLU A 265 10.40 -7.07 -21.98
N ILE A 266 11.60 -6.50 -22.05
CA ILE A 266 12.40 -6.37 -23.25
C ILE A 266 13.77 -6.98 -22.95
N ASP A 267 14.08 -8.07 -23.63
CA ASP A 267 15.40 -8.70 -23.58
C ASP A 267 16.37 -7.91 -24.45
N CYS A 268 17.39 -7.31 -23.83
CA CYS A 268 18.34 -6.45 -24.52
C CYS A 268 19.37 -7.23 -25.35
N LEU A 269 19.58 -8.52 -25.11
CA LEU A 269 20.42 -9.35 -25.99
C LEU A 269 19.79 -9.54 -27.36
N GLU A 270 18.46 -9.54 -27.43
CA GLU A 270 17.68 -9.61 -28.67
C GLU A 270 16.79 -8.38 -28.85
N TYR A 271 17.30 -7.18 -28.55
CA TYR A 271 16.52 -5.94 -28.43
C TYR A 271 15.49 -5.71 -29.55
N GLU A 272 15.91 -5.73 -30.81
CA GLU A 272 15.04 -5.52 -31.98
C GLU A 272 13.90 -6.56 -32.08
N ASN A 273 14.24 -7.83 -31.85
CA ASN A 273 13.27 -8.92 -31.86
C ASN A 273 12.28 -8.78 -30.70
N SER A 274 12.78 -8.43 -29.51
CA SER A 274 11.99 -8.28 -28.30
C SER A 274 10.97 -7.16 -28.45
N ILE A 275 11.39 -5.96 -28.86
CA ILE A 275 10.51 -4.80 -29.10
C ILE A 275 9.39 -5.10 -30.09
N SER A 276 9.70 -5.85 -31.16
CA SER A 276 8.72 -6.21 -32.18
C SER A 276 7.60 -7.13 -31.67
N LYS A 277 7.90 -7.91 -30.62
CA LYS A 277 7.00 -8.91 -30.02
C LYS A 277 6.26 -8.43 -28.78
N VAL A 278 6.68 -7.31 -28.17
CA VAL A 278 6.01 -6.77 -27.00
C VAL A 278 4.55 -6.47 -27.34
N ASP A 279 3.62 -7.17 -26.67
CA ASP A 279 2.20 -6.89 -26.76
C ASP A 279 1.87 -5.56 -26.07
N ARG A 280 1.18 -4.69 -26.81
CA ARG A 280 0.80 -3.33 -26.39
C ARG A 280 -0.72 -3.18 -26.26
N SER A 281 -1.49 -4.21 -26.60
CA SER A 281 -2.95 -4.15 -26.73
C SER A 281 -3.69 -3.91 -25.41
N ASP A 282 -3.08 -4.30 -24.29
CA ASP A 282 -3.58 -4.14 -22.92
C ASP A 282 -3.13 -2.85 -22.23
N THR A 283 -2.27 -2.04 -22.87
CA THR A 283 -1.58 -0.92 -22.20
C THR A 283 -2.36 0.39 -22.17
N LYS A 284 -3.51 0.47 -22.83
CA LYS A 284 -4.33 1.68 -22.86
C LYS A 284 -4.76 2.07 -21.45
N ASP A 285 -4.47 3.32 -21.08
CA ASP A 285 -4.78 3.90 -19.77
C ASP A 285 -4.10 3.15 -18.60
N ALA A 286 -3.13 2.26 -18.86
CA ALA A 286 -2.44 1.50 -17.82
C ALA A 286 -1.21 2.25 -17.29
N ILE A 287 -0.76 1.87 -16.10
CA ILE A 287 0.59 2.18 -15.63
C ILE A 287 1.50 1.05 -16.12
N VAL A 288 2.36 1.33 -17.09
CA VAL A 288 3.24 0.32 -17.70
C VAL A 288 4.60 0.35 -17.03
N GLU A 289 5.05 -0.78 -16.52
CA GLU A 289 6.42 -0.98 -16.07
C GLU A 289 7.16 -1.82 -17.10
N VAL A 290 8.17 -1.25 -17.74
CA VAL A 290 9.00 -1.94 -18.72
C VAL A 290 10.30 -2.36 -18.06
N LYS A 291 10.56 -3.66 -17.98
CA LYS A 291 11.83 -4.22 -17.55
C LYS A 291 12.72 -4.45 -18.75
N LEU A 292 13.88 -3.80 -18.77
CA LEU A 292 14.96 -4.07 -19.71
C LEU A 292 15.86 -5.12 -19.07
N THR A 293 15.76 -6.38 -19.50
CA THR A 293 16.54 -7.51 -18.97
C THR A 293 17.77 -7.77 -19.84
N ASN A 294 18.78 -8.42 -19.27
CA ASN A 294 20.07 -8.71 -19.91
C ASN A 294 20.74 -7.46 -20.51
N LEU A 295 20.61 -6.32 -19.83
CA LEU A 295 21.13 -5.04 -20.31
C LEU A 295 22.65 -4.97 -20.12
N THR A 296 23.40 -4.56 -21.14
CA THR A 296 24.83 -4.21 -21.00
C THR A 296 25.01 -2.74 -20.65
N ALA A 297 26.18 -2.35 -20.13
CA ALA A 297 26.49 -0.96 -19.81
C ALA A 297 26.37 -0.04 -21.05
N LEU A 298 26.88 -0.50 -22.21
CA LEU A 298 26.77 0.23 -23.48
C LEU A 298 25.31 0.39 -23.92
N GLN A 299 24.52 -0.70 -23.90
CA GLN A 299 23.10 -0.64 -24.25
C GLN A 299 22.30 0.27 -23.32
N SER A 300 22.69 0.38 -22.05
CA SER A 300 22.06 1.31 -21.12
C SER A 300 22.24 2.77 -21.57
N ILE A 301 23.37 3.11 -22.18
CA ILE A 301 23.60 4.47 -22.70
C ILE A 301 22.80 4.68 -23.99
N ASP A 302 22.76 3.66 -24.85
CA ASP A 302 22.14 3.75 -26.17
C ASP A 302 20.60 3.77 -26.10
N ILE A 303 20.01 2.92 -25.25
CA ILE A 303 18.55 2.79 -25.13
C ILE A 303 18.01 3.97 -24.32
N GLN A 304 17.42 4.92 -25.04
CA GLN A 304 16.84 6.11 -24.44
C GLN A 304 15.48 5.82 -23.82
N ASN A 305 15.21 6.41 -22.66
CA ASN A 305 13.92 6.25 -21.98
C ASN A 305 12.74 6.76 -22.81
N SER A 306 12.95 7.75 -23.69
CA SER A 306 11.93 8.25 -24.61
C SER A 306 11.51 7.20 -25.63
N GLU A 307 12.46 6.44 -26.19
CA GLU A 307 12.18 5.41 -27.19
C GLU A 307 11.27 4.32 -26.61
N ILE A 308 11.54 3.89 -25.38
CA ILE A 308 10.72 2.91 -24.68
C ILE A 308 9.32 3.48 -24.37
N LYS A 309 9.22 4.75 -23.99
CA LYS A 309 7.94 5.43 -23.76
C LYS A 309 7.09 5.52 -25.03
N ASP A 310 7.72 5.80 -26.17
CA ASP A 310 7.05 5.91 -27.47
C ASP A 310 6.44 4.58 -27.95
N LEU A 311 6.87 3.44 -27.39
CA LEU A 311 6.24 2.15 -27.64
C LEU A 311 4.81 2.06 -27.05
N PHE A 312 4.49 2.88 -26.04
CA PHE A 312 3.23 2.83 -25.29
C PHE A 312 2.51 4.19 -25.28
N PRO A 313 2.15 4.76 -26.45
CA PRO A 313 1.62 6.12 -26.56
C PRO A 313 0.25 6.33 -25.91
N HIS A 314 -0.43 5.25 -25.51
CA HIS A 314 -1.74 5.28 -24.87
C HIS A 314 -1.71 4.85 -23.40
N ALA A 315 -0.53 4.56 -22.84
CA ALA A 315 -0.37 4.31 -21.42
C ALA A 315 -0.58 5.61 -20.62
N MET A 316 -1.12 5.49 -19.41
CA MET A 316 -1.22 6.61 -18.47
C MET A 316 0.17 7.03 -18.00
N SER A 317 1.04 6.07 -17.73
CA SER A 317 2.46 6.31 -17.43
C SER A 317 3.31 5.12 -17.84
N VAL A 318 4.59 5.37 -18.08
CA VAL A 318 5.58 4.33 -18.40
C VAL A 318 6.80 4.54 -17.51
N SER A 319 7.09 3.55 -16.66
CA SER A 319 8.30 3.48 -15.84
C SER A 319 9.23 2.40 -16.40
N ILE A 320 10.55 2.66 -16.37
CA ILE A 320 11.54 1.75 -16.94
C ILE A 320 12.43 1.25 -15.80
N LYS A 321 12.57 -0.07 -15.70
CA LYS A 321 13.51 -0.75 -14.80
C LYS A 321 14.59 -1.42 -15.63
N ARG A 322 15.84 -1.28 -15.21
CA ARG A 322 17.02 -1.79 -15.91
C ARG A 322 17.64 -2.90 -15.09
N GLU A 323 17.73 -4.09 -15.66
CA GLU A 323 18.32 -5.28 -15.04
C GLU A 323 19.53 -5.69 -15.90
N PHE A 324 20.73 -5.43 -15.36
CA PHE A 324 21.99 -5.71 -16.04
C PHE A 324 22.33 -7.19 -16.02
N ILE A 325 23.12 -7.65 -17.00
CA ILE A 325 23.66 -9.01 -16.99
C ILE A 325 24.46 -9.22 -15.70
N LYS A 326 24.09 -10.21 -14.90
CA LYS A 326 24.85 -10.59 -13.71
C LYS A 326 26.06 -11.42 -14.16
N ASP A 327 27.27 -10.93 -13.91
CA ASP A 327 28.46 -11.75 -14.04
C ASP A 327 28.42 -12.88 -13.01
N ALA A 328 28.84 -14.09 -13.40
CA ALA A 328 28.84 -15.27 -12.52
C ALA A 328 29.69 -15.12 -11.24
N ASN A 329 30.41 -14.01 -11.08
CA ASN A 329 31.24 -13.66 -9.92
C ASN A 329 30.69 -12.50 -9.07
N SER A 330 29.58 -11.85 -9.43
CA SER A 330 29.00 -10.78 -8.62
C SER A 330 27.95 -11.34 -7.66
N LEU A 331 28.28 -11.41 -6.37
CA LEU A 331 27.33 -11.64 -5.29
C LEU A 331 26.26 -10.52 -5.29
N ASP A 332 25.01 -10.89 -4.98
CA ASP A 332 23.89 -9.95 -4.85
C ASP A 332 24.24 -8.80 -3.90
N VAL A 333 24.29 -7.59 -4.44
CA VAL A 333 24.25 -6.35 -3.66
C VAL A 333 22.93 -5.68 -4.00
N GLU A 334 21.96 -5.84 -3.11
CA GLU A 334 20.85 -4.90 -2.97
C GLU A 334 21.46 -3.55 -2.59
N ASP A 335 21.62 -2.72 -3.62
CA ASP A 335 21.78 -1.25 -3.64
C ASP A 335 22.70 -0.93 -4.82
N VAL A 336 22.10 -0.54 -5.94
CA VAL A 336 22.85 -0.05 -7.09
C VAL A 336 23.36 1.34 -6.72
N GLU A 337 24.52 1.39 -6.06
CA GLU A 337 25.40 2.55 -6.20
C GLU A 337 25.75 2.69 -7.69
N PRO A 338 25.77 3.92 -8.23
CA PRO A 338 26.25 4.14 -9.59
C PRO A 338 27.65 3.53 -9.72
N LEU A 339 27.84 2.63 -10.69
CA LEU A 339 29.13 2.04 -11.02
C LEU A 339 30.20 3.14 -11.05
N SER A 340 31.25 3.01 -10.22
CA SER A 340 32.31 4.01 -10.15
C SER A 340 32.98 4.20 -11.51
N LEU A 341 33.44 5.43 -11.79
CA LEU A 341 34.12 5.77 -13.05
C LEU A 341 35.37 4.90 -13.28
N GLU A 342 35.99 4.42 -12.20
CA GLU A 342 37.08 3.45 -12.23
C GLU A 342 36.66 2.13 -12.88
N ASN A 343 35.54 1.55 -12.44
CA ASN A 343 35.04 0.29 -12.98
C ASN A 343 34.71 0.40 -14.47
N TYR A 344 34.15 1.54 -14.89
CA TYR A 344 33.89 1.83 -16.30
C TYR A 344 35.18 1.86 -17.14
N PHE A 345 36.22 2.53 -16.65
CA PHE A 345 37.48 2.65 -17.38
C PHE A 345 38.21 1.32 -17.50
N LEU A 346 38.10 0.46 -16.47
CA LEU A 346 38.65 -0.89 -16.49
C LEU A 346 37.94 -1.79 -17.52
N GLU A 347 36.62 -1.73 -17.63
CA GLU A 347 35.90 -2.50 -18.65
C GLU A 347 36.29 -2.09 -20.08
N HIS A 348 36.38 -0.79 -20.36
CA HIS A 348 36.81 -0.30 -21.67
C HIS A 348 38.19 -0.81 -22.08
N ILE A 349 39.17 -0.78 -21.16
CA ILE A 349 40.51 -1.30 -21.45
C ILE A 349 40.48 -2.80 -21.68
N LYS A 350 39.63 -3.55 -20.95
CA LYS A 350 39.52 -5.00 -21.09
C LYS A 350 39.00 -5.40 -22.47
N GLU A 351 38.10 -4.62 -23.05
CA GLU A 351 37.57 -4.85 -24.41
C GLU A 351 38.59 -4.51 -25.50
N ASP A 352 39.38 -3.45 -25.31
CA ASP A 352 40.29 -2.93 -26.33
C ASP A 352 41.75 -3.43 -26.21
N SER A 353 42.05 -4.29 -25.23
CA SER A 353 43.42 -4.79 -25.01
C SER A 353 43.50 -6.30 -24.80
N ASP A 354 44.68 -6.86 -25.06
CA ASP A 354 44.94 -8.26 -24.72
C ASP A 354 45.11 -8.46 -23.20
N GLU A 355 45.01 -9.70 -22.73
CA GLU A 355 45.00 -10.03 -21.31
C GLU A 355 46.26 -9.56 -20.56
N LYS A 356 47.42 -9.48 -21.24
CA LYS A 356 48.66 -8.99 -20.63
C LYS A 356 48.69 -7.47 -20.52
N GLU A 357 48.16 -6.78 -21.53
CA GLU A 357 48.05 -5.34 -21.55
C GLU A 357 46.98 -4.85 -20.57
N PHE A 358 45.84 -5.55 -20.48
CA PHE A 358 44.79 -5.28 -19.50
C PHE A 358 45.33 -5.33 -18.07
N GLU A 359 46.00 -6.42 -17.66
CA GLU A 359 46.53 -6.53 -16.29
C GLU A 359 47.61 -5.48 -15.97
N ARG A 360 48.39 -5.06 -16.97
CA ARG A 360 49.36 -3.97 -16.83
C ARG A 360 48.67 -2.62 -16.62
N LEU A 361 47.61 -2.34 -17.39
CA LEU A 361 46.91 -1.07 -17.38
C LEU A 361 45.95 -0.95 -16.18
N LYS A 362 45.29 -2.05 -15.81
CA LYS A 362 44.42 -2.15 -14.63
C LYS A 362 45.09 -1.58 -13.40
N ASN A 363 46.26 -2.09 -13.04
CA ASN A 363 47.01 -1.62 -11.86
C ASN A 363 47.30 -0.11 -11.88
N LYS A 364 47.59 0.46 -13.07
CA LYS A 364 47.84 1.91 -13.22
C LYS A 364 46.58 2.75 -13.10
N VAL A 365 45.46 2.24 -13.60
CA VAL A 365 44.15 2.91 -13.50
C VAL A 365 43.74 2.99 -12.04
N GLN A 366 43.83 1.90 -11.29
CA GLN A 366 43.47 1.88 -9.88
C GLN A 366 44.37 2.82 -9.05
N GLU A 367 45.68 2.87 -9.33
CA GLU A 367 46.61 3.81 -8.70
C GLU A 367 46.26 5.27 -9.01
N LEU A 368 45.92 5.59 -10.27
CA LEU A 368 45.52 6.92 -10.69
C LEU A 368 44.21 7.38 -10.03
N PHE A 369 43.19 6.52 -9.99
CA PHE A 369 41.91 6.84 -9.34
C PHE A 369 42.07 7.04 -7.83
N SER A 370 42.79 6.14 -7.16
CA SER A 370 43.12 6.29 -5.73
C SER A 370 43.90 7.59 -5.45
N SER A 371 44.81 8.01 -6.34
CA SER A 371 45.56 9.26 -6.17
C SER A 371 44.72 10.53 -6.39
N TYR A 372 43.60 10.44 -7.13
CA TYR A 372 42.72 11.57 -7.41
C TYR A 372 41.60 11.70 -6.35
N GLU A 373 41.08 10.57 -5.85
CA GLU A 373 40.09 10.55 -4.76
C GLU A 373 40.66 11.09 -3.43
N GLU A 374 41.98 10.94 -3.17
CA GLU A 374 42.64 11.55 -2.01
C GLU A 374 42.85 13.07 -2.13
N VAL A 375 42.68 13.66 -3.32
CA VAL A 375 43.03 15.08 -3.61
C VAL A 375 41.78 15.98 -3.75
N GLN A 376 40.60 15.42 -4.02
CA GLN A 376 39.33 16.15 -4.02
C GLN A 376 38.31 15.45 -3.12
N ASP A 377 38.27 15.90 -1.86
CA ASP A 377 37.14 15.67 -0.98
C ASP A 377 35.97 16.56 -1.43
N ASP A 378 35.16 16.07 -2.36
CA ASP A 378 33.94 16.75 -2.83
C ASP A 378 32.76 16.56 -1.84
N THR A 379 33.02 16.21 -0.57
CA THR A 379 32.01 16.25 0.51
C THR A 379 31.99 17.58 1.28
N LEU A 380 31.90 18.70 0.54
CA LEU A 380 31.47 20.00 1.07
C LEU A 380 30.22 20.54 0.37
#